data_AF-A0ABD0QU34-F1
#
_entry.id   AF-A0ABD0QU34-F1
#
_cell.length_a   1.000
_cell.length_b   1.000
_cell.length_c   1.000
_cell.angle_alpha   90.00
_cell.angle_beta   90.00
_cell.angle_gamma   90.00
#
_symmetry.space_group_name_H-M   'P 1'
#
loop_
_entity.id
_entity.type
_entity.pdbx_description
1 polymer ?
#
loop_
_entity_poly.entity_id
_entity_poly.type
_entity_poly.pdbx_seq_one_letter_code
_entity_poly.pdbx_strand_id
1 'polypeptide(L)' 'CSKTCGRGLKKRSVFCRSTDPGARAVVVPDSMCKLHLKPKAQETCVLSRCPKNERLQWITTAWGE' A
#
# COMPACT_ATOMS: atom_id res chain seq x y z
N CYS A 1 2.17 3.42 4.35
CA CYS A 1 2.42 3.55 2.90
C CYS A 1 3.82 3.02 2.64
N SER A 2 4.10 2.35 1.52
CA SER A 2 5.42 1.74 1.21
C SER A 2 6.52 2.75 0.89
N LYS A 3 6.13 4.00 0.66
CA LYS A 3 7.01 5.16 0.50
C LYS A 3 6.67 6.17 1.59
N THR A 4 7.64 7.01 1.93
CA THR A 4 7.48 8.14 2.86
C THR A 4 7.12 9.45 2.16
N CYS A 5 7.17 9.49 0.83
CA CYS A 5 6.77 10.60 -0.03
C CYS A 5 6.26 10.07 -1.38
N GLY A 6 5.54 10.90 -2.14
CA GLY A 6 5.06 10.57 -3.47
C GLY A 6 4.05 9.42 -3.50
N ARG A 7 4.01 8.69 -4.63
CA ARG A 7 3.10 7.57 -4.83
C ARG A 7 3.71 6.27 -4.27
N GLY A 8 2.95 5.57 -3.46
CA GLY A 8 3.30 4.27 -2.91
C GLY A 8 2.10 3.33 -2.82
N LEU A 9 2.28 2.21 -2.10
CA LEU A 9 1.25 1.21 -1.83
C LEU A 9 1.06 1.06 -0.33
N LYS A 10 -0.18 0.99 0.15
CA LYS A 10 -0.48 0.59 1.53
C LYS A 10 -1.26 -0.73 1.50
N LYS A 11 -0.95 -1.58 2.47
CA LYS A 11 -1.53 -2.91 2.65
C LYS A 11 -2.29 -2.96 3.97
N ARG A 12 -3.36 -3.75 4.01
CA ARG A 12 -4.07 -4.14 5.22
C ARG A 12 -4.30 -5.65 5.21
N SER A 13 -4.38 -6.23 6.39
CA SER A 13 -4.82 -7.63 6.53
C SER A 13 -6.33 -7.69 6.39
N VAL A 14 -6.81 -8.68 5.64
CA VAL A 14 -8.25 -8.94 5.41
C VAL A 14 -8.48 -10.39 5.77
N PHE A 15 -9.46 -10.64 6.63
CA PHE A 15 -9.78 -11.97 7.15
C PHE A 15 -11.28 -12.21 7.08
N CYS A 16 -11.69 -13.42 6.70
CA CYS A 16 -13.05 -13.89 6.90
C CYS A 16 -13.24 -14.29 8.37
N ARG A 17 -14.32 -13.83 9.03
CA ARG A 17 -14.57 -14.11 10.45
C ARG A 17 -16.02 -14.55 10.64
N SER A 18 -16.23 -15.64 11.40
CA SER A 18 -17.59 -16.05 11.79
C SER A 18 -18.21 -15.01 12.74
N THR A 19 -19.49 -14.73 12.54
CA THR A 19 -20.33 -13.87 13.38
C THR A 19 -21.39 -14.67 14.15
N ASP A 20 -21.21 -15.98 14.27
CA ASP A 20 -22.18 -16.86 14.91
C ASP A 20 -22.36 -16.46 16.39
N PRO A 21 -23.58 -16.11 16.84
CA PRO A 21 -23.81 -15.52 18.17
C PRO A 21 -23.39 -16.42 19.35
N GLY A 22 -23.30 -17.74 19.14
CA GLY A 22 -22.93 -18.73 20.15
C GLY A 22 -21.48 -19.24 20.07
N ALA A 23 -20.72 -18.85 19.05
CA ALA A 23 -19.32 -19.25 18.90
C ALA A 23 -18.40 -18.04 19.16
N ARG A 24 -17.17 -18.30 19.59
CA ARG A 24 -16.13 -17.24 19.55
C ARG A 24 -15.98 -16.79 18.10
N ALA A 25 -15.81 -15.49 17.90
CA ALA A 25 -15.55 -14.94 16.57
C ALA A 25 -14.18 -15.43 16.06
N VAL A 26 -14.17 -16.55 15.35
CA VAL A 26 -12.96 -17.20 14.82
C VAL A 26 -12.71 -16.77 13.38
N VAL A 27 -11.44 -16.54 13.04
CA VAL A 27 -11.01 -16.33 11.66
C VAL A 27 -11.09 -17.67 10.93
N VAL A 28 -11.84 -17.70 9.84
CA VAL A 28 -12.09 -18.89 9.02
C VAL A 28 -11.46 -18.73 7.64
N PRO A 29 -11.33 -19.81 6.84
CA PRO A 29 -10.84 -19.70 5.47
C PRO A 29 -11.67 -18.73 4.62
N ASP A 30 -11.00 -17.99 3.73
CA ASP A 30 -11.66 -16.99 2.86
C ASP A 30 -12.77 -17.58 1.98
N SER A 31 -12.67 -18.87 1.64
CA SER A 31 -13.70 -19.60 0.87
C SER A 31 -15.05 -19.67 1.56
N MET A 32 -15.12 -19.49 2.88
CA MET A 32 -16.36 -19.44 3.67
C MET A 32 -17.07 -18.09 3.54
N CYS A 33 -16.38 -17.04 3.08
CA CYS A 33 -16.95 -15.74 2.78
C CYS A 33 -17.31 -15.62 1.29
N LYS A 34 -18.27 -14.74 0.97
CA LYS A 34 -18.55 -14.37 -0.43
C LYS A 34 -17.34 -13.65 -1.05
N LEU A 35 -16.54 -14.37 -1.84
CA LEU A 35 -15.27 -13.86 -2.38
C LEU A 35 -15.41 -12.56 -3.19
N HIS A 36 -16.54 -12.36 -3.89
CA HIS A 36 -16.79 -11.11 -4.64
C HIS A 36 -16.99 -9.89 -3.73
N LEU A 37 -17.31 -10.08 -2.44
CA LEU A 37 -17.39 -9.02 -1.44
C LEU A 37 -16.07 -8.81 -0.70
N LYS A 38 -15.01 -9.60 -0.99
CA LYS A 38 -13.73 -9.50 -0.30
C LYS A 38 -13.13 -8.10 -0.53
N PRO A 39 -12.89 -7.32 0.53
CA PRO A 39 -12.30 -6.00 0.38
C PRO A 39 -10.88 -6.07 -0.17
N LYS A 40 -10.47 -5.04 -0.93
CA LYS A 40 -9.08 -4.94 -1.40
C LYS A 40 -8.11 -4.89 -0.20
N ALA A 41 -7.10 -5.75 -0.21
CA ALA A 41 -6.05 -5.79 0.81
C ALA A 41 -4.92 -4.78 0.53
N GLN A 42 -4.90 -4.18 -0.67
CA GLN A 42 -3.90 -3.21 -1.07
C GLN A 42 -4.55 -2.07 -1.85
N GLU A 43 -4.08 -0.86 -1.62
CA GLU A 43 -4.44 0.32 -2.41
C GLU A 43 -3.26 1.28 -2.55
N THR A 44 -3.34 2.15 -3.56
CA THR A 44 -2.37 3.23 -3.76
C THR A 44 -2.51 4.28 -2.67
N CYS A 45 -1.39 4.78 -2.18
CA CYS A 45 -1.32 5.95 -1.31
C CYS A 45 -0.51 7.04 -2.01
N VAL A 46 -0.94 8.29 -1.87
CA VAL A 46 -0.23 9.46 -2.37
C VAL A 46 0.07 10.35 -1.17
N LEU A 47 1.35 10.53 -0.89
CA LEU A 47 1.87 11.41 0.15
C LEU A 47 2.39 12.71 -0.48
N SER A 48 2.91 13.60 0.37
CA SER A 48 3.61 14.82 -0.03
C SER A 48 4.67 14.55 -1.10
N ARG A 49 4.95 15.53 -1.96
CA ARG A 49 6.00 15.42 -2.99
C ARG A 49 7.33 15.00 -2.36
N CYS A 50 8.08 14.15 -3.06
CA CYS A 50 9.41 13.79 -2.60
C CYS A 50 10.35 14.99 -2.66
N PRO A 51 11.22 15.16 -1.65
CA PRO A 51 12.25 16.18 -1.70
C PRO A 51 13.13 15.95 -2.93
N LYS A 52 13.52 17.04 -3.58
CA LYS A 52 14.52 16.98 -4.65
C LYS A 52 15.85 16.55 -4.04
N ASN A 53 16.63 15.79 -4.80
CA ASN A 53 17.97 15.43 -4.37
C ASN A 53 18.92 16.60 -4.63
N GLU A 54 18.93 17.57 -3.73
CA GLU A 54 19.80 18.75 -3.84
C GLU A 54 21.29 18.42 -3.60
N ARG A 55 21.63 17.20 -3.16
CA ARG A 55 23.02 16.78 -2.92
C ARG A 55 23.73 16.30 -4.19
N LEU A 56 22.97 15.89 -5.21
CA LEU A 56 23.53 15.37 -6.46
C LEU A 56 22.95 16.18 -7.62
N GLN A 57 23.78 17.06 -8.18
CA GLN A 57 23.41 17.90 -9.31
C GLN A 57 24.34 17.63 -10.50
N TRP A 58 23.75 17.57 -11.70
CA TRP A 58 24.53 17.56 -12.93
C TRP A 58 25.13 18.94 -13.16
N ILE A 59 26.43 19.01 -13.43
CA ILE A 59 27.12 20.25 -13.79
C ILE A 59 27.57 20.08 -15.22
N THR A 60 27.17 21.00 -16.09
CA THR A 60 27.61 21.03 -17.48
C THR A 60 28.75 22.03 -17.63
N THR A 61 29.85 21.61 -18.25
CA THR A 61 30.91 22.51 -18.70
C THR A 61 30.57 23.12 -20.05
N ALA A 62 31.34 24.12 -20.48
CA ALA A 62 31.29 24.57 -21.87
C ALA A 62 31.63 23.39 -22.82
N TRP A 63 31.03 23.40 -24.00
CA TRP A 63 31.40 22.48 -25.07
C TRP A 63 32.85 22.75 -25.49
N GLY A 64 33.64 21.69 -25.64
CA GLY A 64 35.01 21.79 -26.17
C GLY A 64 35.00 21.81 -27.70
N GLU A 65 35.96 22.49 -28.30
CA GLU A 65 36.30 22.39 -29.73
C GLU A 65 37.22 21.19 -30.01
#